data_AF-A0A1F6FNS4-F1
#
_entry.id   AF-A0A1F6FNS4-F1
#
_cell.length_a   1.000
_cell.length_b   1.000
_cell.length_c   1.000
_cell.angle_alpha   90.00
_cell.angle_beta   90.00
_cell.angle_gamma   90.00
#
_symmetry.space_group_name_H-M   'P 1'
#
loop_
_entity.id
_entity.type
_entity.pdbx_description
1 polymer ?
#
loop_
_entity_poly.entity_id
_entity_poly.type
_entity_poly.pdbx_seq_one_letter_code
_entity_poly.pdbx_strand_id
1 'polypeptide(L)'
;MKIQLRKILNAAPSLRKLLNADIEITKAYHLSKLGAKVDSEIRQYEILSNAQIKKLGKELTAGQGNYKITPGTPEFKKYQEEMEKLQDMEVDIRNYKPVELTPEDCVDMKLSAMDLVQLEPFIVFKVC
;
A
#
# COMPACT_ATOMS: atom_id res chain seq x y z
N MET A 1 -7.06 -12.94 -4.45
CA MET A 1 -7.96 -11.86 -4.92
C MET A 1 -7.11 -10.92 -5.74
N LYS A 2 -7.59 -10.53 -6.92
CA LYS A 2 -6.91 -9.50 -7.71
C LYS A 2 -7.30 -8.12 -7.23
N ILE A 3 -6.32 -7.28 -6.97
CA ILE A 3 -6.52 -5.88 -6.58
C ILE A 3 -5.46 -5.02 -7.25
N GLN A 4 -5.84 -3.81 -7.63
CA GLN A 4 -4.89 -2.84 -8.17
C GLN A 4 -3.87 -2.45 -7.11
N LEU A 5 -2.60 -2.37 -7.50
CA LEU A 5 -1.50 -1.96 -6.61
C LEU A 5 -1.74 -0.58 -5.99
N ARG A 6 -2.35 0.35 -6.75
CA ARG A 6 -2.79 1.67 -6.24
C ARG A 6 -3.68 1.55 -5.00
N LYS A 7 -4.62 0.60 -4.99
CA LYS A 7 -5.51 0.39 -3.83
C LYS A 7 -4.74 -0.16 -2.62
N ILE A 8 -3.75 -1.02 -2.85
CA ILE A 8 -2.85 -1.50 -1.79
C ILE A 8 -2.05 -0.34 -1.18
N LEU A 9 -1.44 0.49 -2.03
CA LEU A 9 -0.63 1.64 -1.60
C LEU A 9 -1.47 2.63 -0.78
N ASN A 10 -2.69 2.91 -1.24
CA ASN A 10 -3.61 3.82 -0.55
C ASN A 10 -4.11 3.26 0.78
N ALA A 11 -4.32 1.94 0.89
CA ALA A 11 -4.81 1.29 2.09
C ALA A 11 -3.74 1.09 3.17
N ALA A 12 -2.46 1.09 2.80
CA ALA A 12 -1.37 0.77 3.71
C ALA A 12 -1.34 1.62 5.01
N PRO A 13 -1.53 2.95 4.97
CA PRO A 13 -1.55 3.76 6.19
C PRO A 13 -2.72 3.40 7.11
N SER A 14 -3.92 3.20 6.54
CA SER A 14 -5.12 2.82 7.29
C SER A 14 -5.01 1.42 7.87
N LEU A 15 -4.42 0.48 7.12
CA LEU A 15 -4.17 -0.88 7.58
C LEU A 15 -3.17 -0.90 8.75
N ARG A 16 -2.15 -0.04 8.73
CA ARG A 16 -1.21 0.12 9.86
C ARG A 16 -1.89 0.65 11.11
N LYS A 17 -2.88 1.54 10.99
CA LYS A 17 -3.70 1.96 12.14
C LYS A 17 -4.45 0.77 12.75
N LEU A 18 -5.07 -0.06 11.90
CA LEU A 18 -5.77 -1.27 12.34
C LEU A 18 -4.85 -2.30 12.99
N LEU A 19 -3.65 -2.50 12.44
CA LEU A 19 -2.67 -3.45 12.98
C LEU A 19 -2.17 -3.08 14.38
N ASN A 20 -2.26 -1.81 14.75
CA ASN A 20 -1.90 -1.31 16.07
C ASN A 20 -3.10 -1.22 17.03
N ALA A 21 -4.29 -1.62 16.61
CA ALA A 21 -5.48 -1.62 17.44
C ALA A 21 -5.61 -2.92 18.23
N ASP A 22 -6.15 -2.82 19.44
CA ASP A 22 -6.46 -3.98 20.27
C ASP A 22 -7.74 -4.64 19.77
N ILE A 23 -7.60 -5.85 19.23
CA ILE A 23 -8.69 -6.65 18.67
C ILE A 23 -8.55 -8.11 19.07
N GLU A 24 -9.59 -8.90 18.85
CA GLU A 24 -9.58 -10.33 19.12
C GLU A 24 -8.42 -11.05 18.41
N ILE A 25 -7.76 -11.97 19.12
CA ILE A 25 -6.54 -12.66 18.66
C ILE A 25 -6.69 -13.32 17.28
N THR A 26 -7.85 -13.90 16.98
CA THR A 26 -8.12 -14.55 15.69
C THR A 26 -8.09 -13.52 14.55
N LYS A 27 -8.73 -12.37 14.76
CA LYS A 27 -8.79 -11.27 13.78
C LYS A 27 -7.42 -10.61 13.66
N ALA A 28 -6.71 -10.40 14.77
CA ALA A 28 -5.33 -9.90 14.80
C ALA A 28 -4.38 -10.76 13.95
N TYR A 29 -4.50 -12.09 14.05
CA TYR A 29 -3.69 -13.01 13.24
C TYR A 29 -3.95 -12.86 11.74
N HIS A 30 -5.22 -12.78 11.34
CA HIS A 30 -5.59 -12.59 9.94
C HIS A 30 -5.16 -11.22 9.40
N LEU A 31 -5.32 -10.17 10.20
CA LEU A 31 -4.84 -8.82 9.88
C LEU A 31 -3.32 -8.78 9.76
N SER A 32 -2.58 -9.41 10.66
CA SER A 32 -1.11 -9.49 10.61
C SER A 32 -0.62 -10.16 9.33
N LYS A 33 -1.24 -11.29 8.93
CA LYS A 33 -0.93 -11.94 7.65
C LYS A 33 -1.20 -11.06 6.45
N LEU A 34 -2.31 -10.35 6.46
CA LEU A 34 -2.64 -9.38 5.42
C LEU A 34 -1.61 -8.25 5.38
N GLY A 35 -1.30 -7.66 6.54
CA GLY A 35 -0.30 -6.60 6.69
C GLY A 35 1.05 -7.01 6.11
N ALA A 36 1.54 -8.19 6.46
CA ALA A 36 2.79 -8.72 5.93
C ALA A 36 2.76 -8.87 4.40
N LYS A 37 1.62 -9.28 3.83
CA LYS A 37 1.48 -9.42 2.37
C LYS A 37 1.41 -8.05 1.69
N VAL A 38 0.64 -7.11 2.23
CA VAL A 38 0.58 -5.73 1.76
C VAL A 38 1.96 -5.08 1.79
N ASP A 39 2.69 -5.19 2.91
CA ASP A 39 4.05 -4.68 3.03
C ASP A 39 5.02 -5.34 2.03
N SER A 40 4.84 -6.64 1.75
CA SER A 40 5.63 -7.31 0.70
C SER A 40 5.39 -6.69 -0.67
N GLU A 41 4.14 -6.42 -1.06
CA GLU A 41 3.83 -5.80 -2.36
C GLU A 41 4.32 -4.35 -2.43
N ILE A 42 4.23 -3.60 -1.32
CA ILE A 42 4.77 -2.24 -1.23
C ILE A 42 6.29 -2.24 -1.40
N ARG A 43 7.01 -3.18 -0.77
CA ARG A 43 8.46 -3.30 -0.95
C ARG A 43 8.83 -3.63 -2.41
N GLN A 44 8.07 -4.50 -3.07
CA GLN A 44 8.28 -4.78 -4.50
C GLN A 44 8.05 -3.52 -5.34
N TYR A 45 7.00 -2.77 -5.06
CA TYR A 45 6.75 -1.48 -5.70
C TYR A 45 7.90 -0.49 -5.48
N GLU A 46 8.41 -0.35 -4.26
CA GLU A 46 9.53 0.54 -3.93
C GLU A 46 10.82 0.13 -4.67
N ILE A 47 11.09 -1.17 -4.79
CA ILE A 47 12.24 -1.68 -5.56
C ILE A 47 12.11 -1.26 -7.03
N LEU A 48 10.93 -1.46 -7.64
CA LEU A 48 10.68 -1.10 -9.04
C LEU A 48 10.72 0.41 -9.25
N SER A 49 10.13 1.19 -8.34
CA SER A 49 10.16 2.65 -8.36
C SER A 49 11.59 3.17 -8.28
N ASN A 50 12.40 2.65 -7.34
CA ASN A 50 13.81 2.99 -7.20
C ASN A 50 14.63 2.60 -8.45
N ALA A 51 14.33 1.47 -9.08
CA ALA A 51 14.97 1.08 -10.33
C ALA A 51 14.67 2.09 -11.46
N GLN A 52 13.44 2.59 -11.56
CA GLN A 52 13.10 3.63 -12.53
C GLN A 52 13.75 4.97 -12.22
N ILE A 53 13.89 5.34 -10.93
CA ILE A 53 14.63 6.53 -10.52
C ILE A 53 16.10 6.41 -10.93
N LYS A 54 16.73 5.24 -10.78
CA LYS A 54 18.11 5.02 -11.23
C LYS A 54 18.25 5.08 -12.75
N LYS A 55 17.25 4.60 -13.49
CA LYS A 55 17.24 4.54 -14.96
C LYS A 55 17.01 5.91 -15.61
N LEU A 56 16.08 6.69 -15.07
CA LEU A 56 15.62 7.95 -15.65
C LEU A 56 16.20 9.18 -14.94
N GLY A 57 16.63 9.02 -13.70
CA GLY A 57 17.22 10.08 -12.90
C GLY A 57 18.68 10.34 -13.25
N LYS A 58 19.14 11.52 -12.87
CA LYS A 58 20.55 11.89 -12.94
C LYS A 58 21.17 11.73 -11.56
N GLU A 59 22.39 11.21 -11.53
CA GLU A 59 23.14 11.13 -10.28
C GLU A 59 23.46 12.55 -9.78
N LEU A 60 23.16 12.82 -8.52
CA LEU A 60 23.36 14.13 -7.88
C LEU A 60 24.84 14.39 -7.62
N THR A 61 25.58 13.35 -7.23
CA THR A 61 27.01 13.37 -6.97
C THR A 61 27.61 12.12 -7.60
N ALA A 62 28.58 12.29 -8.49
CA ALA A 62 29.20 11.19 -9.21
C ALA A 62 29.76 10.13 -8.24
N GLY A 63 29.33 8.88 -8.39
CA GLY A 63 29.83 7.74 -7.62
C GLY A 63 29.22 7.55 -6.22
N GLN A 64 28.18 8.30 -5.85
CA GLN A 64 27.49 8.13 -4.55
C GLN A 64 26.18 7.34 -4.64
N GLY A 65 25.68 7.05 -5.85
CA GLY A 65 24.48 6.27 -6.06
C GLY A 65 23.17 6.99 -5.72
N ASN A 66 23.21 8.32 -5.56
CA ASN A 66 22.04 9.15 -5.27
C ASN A 66 21.47 9.73 -6.57
N TYR A 67 20.32 9.23 -7.01
CA TYR A 67 19.68 9.65 -8.26
C TYR A 67 18.46 10.53 -7.99
N LYS A 68 18.26 11.54 -8.84
CA LYS A 68 17.08 12.41 -8.79
C LYS A 68 16.52 12.62 -10.19
N ILE A 69 15.19 12.58 -10.28
CA ILE A 69 14.47 13.02 -11.46
C ILE A 69 13.99 14.45 -11.21
N THR A 70 14.35 15.37 -12.09
CA THR A 70 13.96 16.78 -11.97
C THR A 70 12.52 16.96 -12.45
N PRO A 71 11.61 17.55 -11.64
CA PRO A 71 10.24 17.82 -12.08
C PRO A 71 10.18 18.66 -13.35
N GLY A 72 9.20 18.37 -14.21
CA GLY A 72 8.97 19.13 -15.46
C GLY A 72 9.84 18.74 -16.65
N THR A 73 10.82 17.83 -16.49
CA THR A 73 11.59 17.31 -17.62
C THR A 73 10.86 16.19 -18.37
N PRO A 74 11.26 15.85 -19.61
CA PRO A 74 10.71 14.70 -20.33
C PRO A 74 10.88 13.38 -19.57
N GLU A 75 11.98 13.20 -18.84
CA GLU A 75 12.23 12.02 -18.01
C GLU A 75 11.25 11.94 -16.84
N PHE A 76 10.87 13.08 -16.26
CA PHE A 76 9.85 13.12 -15.21
C PHE A 76 8.49 12.69 -15.73
N LYS A 77 8.08 13.13 -16.92
CA LYS A 77 6.83 12.67 -17.55
C LYS A 77 6.85 11.16 -17.80
N LYS A 78 7.95 10.64 -18.37
CA LYS A 78 8.13 9.19 -18.58
C LYS A 78 8.05 8.40 -17.27
N TYR A 79 8.68 8.91 -16.22
CA TYR A 79 8.61 8.30 -14.90
C TYR A 79 7.18 8.28 -14.37
N GLN A 80 6.43 9.38 -14.49
CA GLN A 80 5.02 9.43 -14.08
C GLN A 80 4.18 8.39 -14.84
N GLU A 81 4.33 8.30 -16.16
CA GLU A 81 3.61 7.32 -16.99
C GLU A 81 3.96 5.87 -16.63
N GLU A 82 5.24 5.57 -16.37
CA GLU A 82 5.67 4.24 -15.96
C GLU A 82 5.18 3.88 -14.55
N MET A 83 5.17 4.84 -13.61
CA MET A 83 4.62 4.64 -12.27
C MET A 83 3.11 4.48 -12.29
N GLU A 84 2.40 5.24 -13.11
CA GLU A 84 0.95 5.10 -13.27
C GLU A 84 0.60 3.69 -13.78
N LYS A 85 1.28 3.23 -14.84
CA LYS A 85 1.12 1.87 -15.35
C LYS A 85 1.40 0.82 -14.28
N LEU A 86 2.47 0.99 -13.51
CA LEU A 86 2.83 0.07 -12.43
C LEU A 86 1.76 0.03 -11.34
N GLN A 87 1.23 1.18 -10.93
CA GLN A 87 0.19 1.28 -9.92
C GLN A 87 -1.16 0.72 -10.39
N ASP A 88 -1.43 0.75 -11.70
CA ASP A 88 -2.66 0.21 -12.29
C ASP A 88 -2.60 -1.30 -12.53
N MET A 89 -1.44 -1.93 -12.33
CA MET A 89 -1.31 -3.38 -12.39
C MET A 89 -2.15 -4.04 -11.30
N GLU A 90 -2.84 -5.12 -11.68
CA GLU A 90 -3.48 -6.02 -10.73
C GLU A 90 -2.46 -6.99 -10.14
N VAL A 91 -2.44 -7.08 -8.81
CA VAL A 91 -1.67 -8.08 -8.09
C VAL A 91 -2.60 -9.07 -7.41
N ASP A 92 -2.20 -10.34 -7.37
CA ASP A 92 -2.96 -11.38 -6.70
C ASP A 92 -2.50 -11.53 -5.25
N ILE A 93 -3.35 -11.06 -4.34
CA ILE A 93 -3.24 -11.37 -2.92
C ILE A 93 -3.88 -12.75 -2.73
N ARG A 94 -3.08 -13.80 -2.96
CA ARG A 94 -3.50 -15.20 -2.83
C ARG A 94 -4.01 -15.50 -1.42
N ASN A 95 -5.04 -16.34 -1.35
CA ASN A 95 -5.64 -16.85 -0.10
C ASN A 95 -6.18 -15.78 0.86
N TYR A 96 -6.51 -14.61 0.32
CA TYR A 96 -7.09 -13.54 1.11
C TYR A 96 -8.61 -13.65 1.19
N LYS A 97 -9.13 -13.66 2.42
CA LYS A 97 -10.53 -13.39 2.75
C LYS A 97 -10.57 -12.07 3.50
N PRO A 98 -11.51 -11.16 3.17
CA PRO A 98 -11.68 -9.94 3.95
C PRO A 98 -11.82 -10.25 5.44
N VAL A 99 -11.21 -9.42 6.27
CA VAL A 99 -11.35 -9.56 7.72
C VAL A 99 -12.62 -8.85 8.14
N GLU A 100 -13.49 -9.57 8.83
CA GLU A 100 -14.71 -8.99 9.38
C GLU A 100 -14.40 -8.35 10.74
N LEU A 101 -14.72 -7.06 10.88
CA LEU A 101 -14.67 -6.34 12.16
C LEU A 101 -16.10 -6.11 12.66
N THR A 102 -16.32 -6.38 13.94
CA THR A 102 -17.58 -6.17 14.65
C THR A 102 -17.51 -4.88 15.48
N PRO A 103 -18.65 -4.36 15.99
CA PRO A 103 -18.66 -3.11 16.74
C PRO A 103 -17.71 -3.14 17.96
N GLU A 104 -17.56 -4.31 18.58
CA GLU A 104 -16.68 -4.50 19.74
C GLU A 104 -15.19 -4.37 19.39
N ASP A 105 -14.78 -4.68 18.15
CA ASP A 105 -13.41 -4.47 17.69
C ASP A 105 -13.11 -2.98 17.42
N CYS A 106 -14.16 -2.17 17.24
CA CYS A 106 -14.07 -0.78 16.77
C CYS A 106 -14.14 0.26 17.89
N VAL A 107 -14.38 -0.14 19.14
CA VAL A 107 -14.76 0.76 20.26
C VAL A 107 -13.78 1.94 20.46
N ASP A 108 -12.48 1.68 20.33
CA ASP A 108 -11.42 2.70 20.50
C ASP A 108 -10.69 3.07 19.19
N MET A 109 -11.18 2.57 18.05
CA MET A 109 -10.56 2.83 16.76
C MET A 109 -10.93 4.22 16.23
N LYS A 110 -9.89 5.03 15.98
CA LYS A 110 -10.04 6.33 15.33
C LYS A 110 -9.69 6.22 13.85
N LEU A 111 -10.72 5.93 13.05
CA LEU A 111 -10.62 5.91 11.59
C LEU A 111 -11.37 7.10 11.00
N SER A 112 -10.75 7.77 10.03
CA SER A 112 -11.44 8.78 9.22
C SER A 112 -12.34 8.11 8.18
N ALA A 113 -13.30 8.85 7.62
CA ALA A 113 -14.11 8.36 6.50
C ALA A 113 -13.25 7.88 5.31
N MET A 114 -12.11 8.53 5.07
CA MET A 114 -11.17 8.12 4.03
C MET A 114 -10.50 6.78 4.35
N ASP A 115 -10.17 6.53 5.62
CA ASP A 115 -9.61 5.24 6.04
C ASP A 115 -10.60 4.10 5.75
N LEU A 116 -11.89 4.31 6.01
CA LEU A 116 -12.93 3.29 5.73
C LEU A 116 -13.00 2.94 4.25
N VAL A 117 -13.01 3.94 3.36
CA VAL A 117 -13.02 3.73 1.90
C VAL A 117 -11.76 3.01 1.43
N GLN A 118 -10.60 3.36 1.99
CA GLN A 118 -9.33 2.74 1.64
C GLN A 118 -9.25 1.28 2.12
N LEU A 119 -9.92 0.95 3.22
CA LEU A 119 -9.93 -0.38 3.82
C LEU A 119 -10.99 -1.31 3.24
N GLU A 120 -12.01 -0.81 2.54
CA GLU A 120 -13.10 -1.60 1.94
C GLU A 120 -12.63 -2.84 1.14
N PRO A 121 -11.53 -2.80 0.35
CA PRO A 121 -11.07 -3.99 -0.37
C PRO A 121 -10.59 -5.12 0.55
N PHE A 122 -10.35 -4.79 1.82
CA PHE A 122 -9.69 -5.64 2.80
C PHE A 122 -10.60 -5.98 4.00
N ILE A 123 -11.39 -5.02 4.45
CA ILE A 123 -12.08 -5.11 5.73
C ILE A 123 -13.58 -4.97 5.49
N VAL A 124 -14.34 -5.87 6.10
CA VAL A 124 -15.79 -5.77 6.15
C VAL A 124 -16.18 -5.28 7.53
N PHE A 125 -16.67 -4.05 7.62
CA PHE A 125 -17.18 -3.49 8.86
C PHE A 125 -18.64 -3.90 9.06
N LYS A 126 -18.91 -4.75 10.05
CA LYS A 126 -20.28 -5.10 10.46
C LYS A 126 -20.78 -4.04 11.45
N VAL A 127 -21.24 -2.91 10.90
CA VAL A 127 -21.84 -1.77 11.62
C VAL A 127 -20.98 -1.30 12.80
N CYS A 128 -19.72 -0.99 12.51
CA CYS A 128 -19.01 0.09 13.21
C CYS A 128 -19.53 1.44 12.64
#